data_AF-A0A1G4XIB7-F1
#
_entry.id   AF-A0A1G4XIB7-F1
#
_cell.length_a   1.000
_cell.length_b   1.000
_cell.length_c   1.000
_cell.angle_alpha   90.00
_cell.angle_beta   90.00
_cell.angle_gamma   90.00
#
_symmetry.space_group_name_H-M   'P 1'
#
loop_
_entity.id
_entity.type
_entity.pdbx_description
1 polymer ?
#
loop_
_entity_poly.entity_id
_entity_poly.type
_entity_poly.pdbx_seq_one_letter_code
_entity_poly.pdbx_strand_id
1 'polypeptide(L)'
;MDRNLLEYNPELHAFEANELEAGESGWFAETGAEEVFGEIEEMELAAALLEVTDEAELDHFLGRLIGQAGQAVGRFVSTPTGQALSGILKGAMKQALPMAGRAPGRYIGADRVARIGGRLASAAGRIFGLELEGMSPEDKEFEAAKSFVRFAGVAVRNVLSTPIAAAPQAVAKKAVVQAARRHAPGLLRSRPSAPRHTGRWYRRGRSIIVKL
;
A
#
# COMPACT_ATOMS: atom_id res chain seq x y z
N MET A 1 24.07 -19.42 60.01
CA MET A 1 23.64 -18.16 59.38
C MET A 1 24.63 -17.90 58.26
N ASP A 2 24.41 -18.53 57.10
CA ASP A 2 25.32 -18.46 55.97
C ASP A 2 25.12 -17.14 55.23
N ARG A 3 26.19 -16.33 55.23
CA ARG A 3 26.28 -15.07 54.49
C ARG A 3 26.59 -15.41 53.04
N ASN A 4 25.54 -15.53 52.23
CA ASN A 4 25.66 -15.57 50.79
C ASN A 4 26.08 -14.17 50.31
N LEU A 5 27.39 -13.95 50.21
CA LEU A 5 27.98 -12.79 49.53
C LEU A 5 27.74 -12.99 48.03
N LEU A 6 26.71 -12.34 47.49
CA LEU A 6 26.65 -12.04 46.07
C LEU A 6 27.84 -11.14 45.74
N GLU A 7 28.88 -11.71 45.14
CA GLU A 7 29.90 -10.95 44.43
C GLU A 7 29.19 -10.14 43.34
N TYR A 8 29.07 -8.84 43.57
CA TYR A 8 28.64 -7.89 42.56
C TYR A 8 29.73 -7.81 41.50
N ASN A 9 29.51 -8.48 40.37
CA ASN A 9 30.39 -8.43 39.21
C ASN A 9 29.80 -7.47 38.16
N PRO A 10 30.31 -6.22 38.05
CA PRO A 10 29.77 -5.22 37.13
C PRO A 10 29.98 -5.58 35.66
N GLU A 11 30.92 -6.48 35.33
CA GLU A 11 31.13 -6.90 33.95
C GLU A 11 30.07 -7.89 33.46
N LEU A 12 29.53 -8.74 34.35
CA LEU A 12 28.41 -9.62 34.00
C LEU A 12 27.13 -8.82 33.68
N HIS A 13 26.89 -7.72 34.40
CA HIS A 13 25.76 -6.83 34.12
C HIS A 13 25.91 -6.05 32.80
N ALA A 14 27.13 -5.71 32.38
CA ALA A 14 27.35 -5.04 31.10
C ALA A 14 27.09 -5.98 29.90
N PHE A 15 27.43 -7.27 30.05
CA PHE A 15 27.07 -8.29 29.06
C PHE A 15 25.56 -8.59 29.06
N GLU A 16 24.92 -8.73 30.22
CA GLU A 16 23.46 -8.90 30.32
C GLU A 16 22.68 -7.68 29.79
N ALA A 17 23.17 -6.45 30.01
CA ALA A 17 22.53 -5.24 29.46
C ALA A 17 22.59 -5.21 27.93
N ASN A 18 23.71 -5.62 27.33
CA ASN A 18 23.85 -5.72 25.88
C ASN A 18 23.06 -6.90 25.28
N GLU A 19 22.90 -7.99 26.04
CA GLU A 19 22.06 -9.14 25.64
C GLU A 19 20.56 -8.85 25.81
N LEU A 20 20.17 -8.01 26.77
CA LEU A 20 18.81 -7.48 26.91
C LEU A 20 18.47 -6.47 25.80
N GLU A 21 19.39 -5.58 25.42
CA GLU A 21 19.17 -4.62 24.32
C GLU A 21 19.13 -5.30 22.94
N ALA A 22 19.92 -6.37 22.74
CA ALA A 22 19.86 -7.22 21.55
C ALA A 22 18.70 -8.23 21.56
N GLY A 23 18.15 -8.54 22.74
CA GLY A 23 17.01 -9.43 22.93
C GLY A 23 15.67 -8.74 22.73
N GLU A 24 15.51 -7.50 23.21
CA GLU A 24 14.26 -6.73 23.08
C GLU A 24 13.92 -6.40 21.62
N SER A 25 14.90 -6.39 20.72
CA SER A 25 14.68 -6.24 19.27
C SER A 25 14.24 -7.54 18.56
N GLY A 26 14.33 -8.70 19.24
CA GLY A 26 13.91 -10.01 18.72
C GLY A 26 12.53 -10.48 19.17
N TRP A 27 12.04 -10.06 20.34
CA TRP A 27 10.75 -10.51 20.89
C TRP A 27 9.51 -9.80 20.30
N PHE A 28 9.69 -8.69 19.58
CA PHE A 28 8.61 -8.05 18.78
C PHE A 28 8.48 -8.62 17.36
N ALA A 29 9.41 -9.48 16.93
CA ALA A 29 9.46 -9.94 15.54
C ALA A 29 8.52 -11.12 15.22
N GLU A 30 7.95 -11.80 16.22
CA GLU A 30 7.19 -13.04 15.99
C GLU A 30 5.69 -12.81 15.73
N THR A 31 5.14 -11.63 16.05
CA THR A 31 3.77 -11.22 15.69
C THR A 31 3.72 -10.14 14.60
N GLY A 32 4.84 -9.48 14.31
CA GLY A 32 4.98 -8.40 13.31
C GLY A 32 5.36 -8.83 11.89
N ALA A 33 5.49 -10.14 11.61
CA ALA A 33 5.95 -10.65 10.30
C ALA A 33 5.07 -10.22 9.10
N GLU A 34 3.86 -9.71 9.36
CA GLU A 34 2.92 -9.30 8.33
C GLU A 34 2.87 -7.79 8.07
N GLU A 35 3.37 -6.95 8.99
CA GLU A 35 3.35 -5.49 8.89
C GLU A 35 4.73 -4.97 8.45
N VAL A 36 4.75 -4.03 7.51
CA VAL A 36 6.01 -3.45 6.96
C VAL A 36 6.39 -2.17 7.69
N PHE A 37 5.39 -1.47 8.22
CA PHE A 37 5.53 -0.22 8.95
C PHE A 37 4.88 -0.39 10.32
N GLY A 38 5.40 0.29 11.33
CA GLY A 38 4.70 0.41 12.61
C GLY A 38 3.42 1.24 12.48
N GLU A 39 2.49 1.13 13.42
CA GLU A 39 1.23 1.89 13.40
C GLU A 39 1.45 3.41 13.25
N ILE A 40 2.41 3.97 14.00
CA ILE A 40 2.74 5.40 13.95
C ILE A 40 3.26 5.78 12.56
N GLU A 41 4.17 4.99 11.99
CA GLU A 41 4.71 5.23 10.65
C GLU A 41 3.62 5.15 9.57
N GLU A 42 2.70 4.18 9.68
CA GLU A 42 1.55 4.09 8.78
C GLU A 42 0.67 5.33 8.85
N MET A 43 0.44 5.86 10.06
CA MET A 43 -0.33 7.09 10.26
C MET A 43 0.36 8.32 9.67
N GLU A 44 1.67 8.46 9.86
CA GLU A 44 2.45 9.57 9.30
C GLU A 44 2.48 9.54 7.77
N LEU A 45 2.70 8.36 7.19
CA LEU A 45 2.68 8.17 5.74
C LEU A 45 1.29 8.41 5.15
N ALA A 46 0.23 8.03 5.87
CA ALA A 46 -1.15 8.31 5.46
C ALA A 46 -1.45 9.81 5.47
N ALA A 47 -1.04 10.52 6.53
CA ALA A 47 -1.17 11.97 6.59
C ALA A 47 -0.40 12.65 5.44
N ALA A 48 0.85 12.25 5.22
CA ALA A 48 1.67 12.76 4.12
C ALA A 48 1.06 12.47 2.74
N LEU A 49 0.38 11.33 2.55
CA LEU A 49 -0.34 11.01 1.31
C LEU A 49 -1.53 11.96 1.09
N LEU A 50 -2.27 12.31 2.15
CA LEU A 50 -3.41 13.21 2.05
C LEU A 50 -3.01 14.66 1.72
N GLU A 51 -1.78 15.04 2.07
CA GLU A 51 -1.19 16.34 1.71
C GLU A 51 -0.78 16.43 0.23
N VAL A 52 -0.67 15.30 -0.48
CA VAL A 52 -0.32 15.29 -1.90
C VAL A 52 -1.43 15.95 -2.73
N THR A 53 -1.08 17.01 -3.46
CA THR A 53 -2.03 17.81 -4.25
C THR A 53 -2.01 17.52 -5.74
N ASP A 54 -0.88 17.03 -6.27
CA ASP A 54 -0.71 16.76 -7.69
C ASP A 54 0.04 15.45 -8.00
N GLU A 55 0.15 15.15 -9.30
CA GLU A 55 0.73 13.91 -9.79
C GLU A 55 2.25 13.83 -9.63
N ALA A 56 2.96 14.96 -9.62
CA ALA A 56 4.40 15.02 -9.40
C ALA A 56 4.73 14.80 -7.92
N GLU A 57 3.98 15.44 -7.02
CA GLU A 57 4.06 15.19 -5.57
C GLU A 57 3.75 13.73 -5.24
N LEU A 58 2.78 13.11 -5.94
CA LEU A 58 2.46 11.70 -5.79
C LEU A 58 3.64 10.80 -6.18
N ASP A 59 4.32 11.10 -7.29
CA ASP A 59 5.50 10.35 -7.70
C ASP A 59 6.63 10.46 -6.67
N HIS A 60 6.85 11.65 -6.11
CA HIS A 60 7.82 11.85 -5.03
C HIS A 60 7.43 11.10 -3.75
N PHE A 61 6.17 11.15 -3.35
CA PHE A 61 5.65 10.40 -2.21
C PHE A 61 5.86 8.89 -2.39
N LEU A 62 5.47 8.33 -3.54
CA LEU A 62 5.64 6.90 -3.83
C LEU A 62 7.11 6.49 -3.84
N GLY A 63 8.00 7.35 -4.35
CA GLY A 63 9.44 7.12 -4.28
C GLY A 63 9.95 7.00 -2.84
N ARG A 64 9.55 7.91 -1.95
CA ARG A 64 9.90 7.87 -0.52
C ARG A 64 9.33 6.65 0.18
N LEU A 65 8.04 6.36 -0.05
CA LEU A 65 7.33 5.22 0.52
C LEU A 65 8.02 3.89 0.15
N ILE A 66 8.40 3.70 -1.12
CA ILE A 66 9.11 2.50 -1.58
C ILE A 66 10.50 2.40 -0.93
N GLY A 67 11.20 3.53 -0.81
CA GLY A 67 12.48 3.60 -0.12
C GLY A 67 12.39 3.21 1.35
N GLN A 68 11.45 3.79 2.08
CA GLN A 68 11.19 3.52 3.51
C GLN A 68 10.75 2.07 3.74
N ALA A 69 9.82 1.55 2.93
CA ALA A 69 9.42 0.14 3.01
C ALA A 69 10.60 -0.80 2.76
N GLY A 70 11.49 -0.47 1.81
CA GLY A 70 12.69 -1.25 1.58
C GLY A 70 13.63 -1.23 2.79
N GLN A 71 13.88 -0.05 3.35
CA GLN A 71 14.69 0.11 4.56
C GLN A 71 14.12 -0.65 5.75
N ALA A 72 12.80 -0.61 5.97
CA ALA A 72 12.12 -1.36 7.02
C ALA A 72 12.30 -2.88 6.89
N VAL A 73 12.37 -3.39 5.64
CA VAL A 73 12.66 -4.81 5.33
C VAL A 73 14.18 -5.09 5.26
N GLY A 74 15.03 -4.08 5.50
CA GLY A 74 16.49 -4.21 5.49
C GLY A 74 17.11 -4.34 4.10
N ARG A 75 16.38 -4.04 3.01
CA ARG A 75 16.87 -4.20 1.63
C ARG A 75 16.37 -3.11 0.69
N PHE A 76 17.21 -2.68 -0.25
CA PHE A 76 16.81 -1.68 -1.24
C PHE A 76 16.17 -2.30 -2.47
N VAL A 77 15.09 -1.67 -2.96
CA VAL A 77 14.48 -2.01 -4.24
C VAL A 77 15.35 -1.43 -5.36
N SER A 78 15.68 -2.24 -6.36
CA SER A 78 16.42 -1.75 -7.53
C SER A 78 15.61 -0.72 -8.32
N THR A 79 16.29 0.28 -8.89
CA THR A 79 15.62 1.38 -9.61
C THR A 79 14.61 0.93 -10.68
N PRO A 80 14.93 -0.02 -11.58
CA PRO A 80 13.96 -0.46 -12.59
C PRO A 80 12.71 -1.11 -11.99
N THR A 81 12.87 -1.88 -10.91
CA THR A 81 11.75 -2.54 -10.22
C THR A 81 10.96 -1.54 -9.40
N GLY A 82 11.63 -0.57 -8.75
CA GLY A 82 11.00 0.52 -8.01
C GLY A 82 10.17 1.43 -8.92
N GLN A 83 10.66 1.75 -10.12
CA GLN A 83 9.91 2.50 -11.14
C GLN A 83 8.68 1.73 -11.62
N ALA A 84 8.84 0.44 -11.92
CA ALA A 84 7.72 -0.42 -12.32
C ALA A 84 6.66 -0.53 -11.21
N LEU A 85 7.11 -0.66 -9.96
CA LEU A 85 6.25 -0.71 -8.78
C LEU A 85 5.51 0.61 -8.57
N SER A 86 6.23 1.74 -8.61
CA SER A 86 5.66 3.07 -8.47
C SER A 86 4.56 3.33 -9.52
N GLY A 87 4.80 2.99 -10.79
CA GLY A 87 3.79 3.15 -11.84
C GLY A 87 2.50 2.35 -11.59
N ILE A 88 2.62 1.12 -11.06
CA ILE A 88 1.45 0.30 -10.70
C ILE A 88 0.73 0.88 -9.48
N LEU A 89 1.46 1.24 -8.43
CA LEU A 89 0.92 1.84 -7.20
C LEU A 89 0.21 3.16 -7.49
N LYS A 90 0.77 4.00 -8.35
CA LYS A 90 0.15 5.22 -8.85
C LYS A 90 -1.20 4.96 -9.52
N GLY A 91 -1.26 3.92 -10.37
CA GLY A 91 -2.51 3.49 -10.99
C GLY A 91 -3.56 3.03 -9.98
N ALA A 92 -3.14 2.26 -8.97
CA ALA A 92 -4.02 1.82 -7.88
C ALA A 92 -4.53 3.00 -7.05
N MET A 93 -3.66 3.96 -6.72
CA MET A 93 -4.01 5.18 -6.01
C MET A 93 -5.08 5.95 -6.78
N LYS A 94 -4.86 6.21 -8.08
CA LYS A 94 -5.82 6.94 -8.93
C LYS A 94 -7.21 6.29 -8.97
N GLN A 95 -7.31 4.97 -8.77
CA GLN A 95 -8.58 4.27 -8.66
C GLN A 95 -9.22 4.38 -7.27
N ALA A 96 -8.41 4.37 -6.22
CA ALA A 96 -8.85 4.40 -4.83
C ALA A 96 -9.22 5.80 -4.36
N LEU A 97 -8.36 6.78 -4.65
CA LEU A 97 -8.49 8.18 -4.27
C LEU A 97 -8.22 9.06 -5.51
N PRO A 98 -9.11 9.10 -6.51
CA PRO A 98 -8.96 10.04 -7.63
C PRO A 98 -8.78 11.47 -7.10
N MET A 99 -7.63 12.08 -7.39
CA MET A 99 -7.25 13.43 -6.95
C MET A 99 -8.14 14.56 -7.54
N ALA A 100 -9.26 14.19 -8.16
CA ALA A 100 -10.24 15.08 -8.76
C ALA A 100 -10.96 15.89 -7.67
N GLY A 101 -10.34 16.99 -7.23
CA GLY A 101 -10.94 17.90 -6.27
C GLY A 101 -9.97 18.86 -5.58
N ARG A 102 -8.66 18.56 -5.54
CA ARG A 102 -7.65 19.35 -4.80
C ARG A 102 -6.95 20.42 -5.66
N ALA A 103 -7.65 21.05 -6.59
CA ALA A 103 -7.07 22.19 -7.30
C ALA A 103 -6.92 23.38 -6.31
N PRO A 104 -5.71 23.89 -6.05
CA PRO A 104 -5.53 25.07 -5.21
C PRO A 104 -6.31 26.25 -5.82
N GLY A 105 -7.18 26.87 -5.01
CA GLY A 105 -7.89 28.11 -5.39
C GLY A 105 -9.31 27.95 -5.95
N ARG A 106 -9.88 26.75 -6.06
CA ARG A 106 -11.29 26.58 -6.45
C ARG A 106 -12.15 26.30 -5.23
N TYR A 107 -12.64 27.36 -4.58
CA TYR A 107 -13.70 27.27 -3.59
C TYR A 107 -14.97 26.71 -4.25
N ILE A 108 -15.08 25.39 -4.23
CA ILE A 108 -16.29 24.68 -4.60
C ILE A 108 -17.12 24.63 -3.30
N GLY A 109 -18.31 25.24 -3.29
CA GLY A 109 -19.16 25.30 -2.08
C GLY A 109 -19.37 23.94 -1.40
N ALA A 110 -19.59 23.96 -0.07
CA ALA A 110 -19.57 22.80 0.83
C ALA A 110 -20.36 21.58 0.31
N ASP A 111 -21.52 21.81 -0.31
CA ASP A 111 -22.42 20.76 -0.81
C ASP A 111 -21.87 19.99 -2.02
N ARG A 112 -20.89 20.53 -2.73
CA ARG A 112 -20.20 19.84 -3.82
C ARG A 112 -18.92 19.15 -3.35
N VAL A 113 -18.23 19.69 -2.34
CA VAL A 113 -17.08 19.05 -1.69
C VAL A 113 -17.51 17.76 -0.99
N ALA A 114 -18.60 17.80 -0.22
CA ALA A 114 -19.13 16.62 0.47
C ALA A 114 -19.50 15.47 -0.49
N ARG A 115 -20.04 15.79 -1.68
CA ARG A 115 -20.40 14.79 -2.71
C ARG A 115 -19.19 14.19 -3.43
N ILE A 116 -18.08 14.92 -3.53
CA ILE A 116 -16.83 14.40 -4.08
C ILE A 116 -16.18 13.47 -3.06
N GLY A 117 -16.08 13.89 -1.78
CA GLY A 117 -15.54 13.06 -0.69
C GLY A 117 -16.31 11.75 -0.49
N GLY A 118 -17.65 11.79 -0.54
CA GLY A 118 -18.48 10.57 -0.45
C GLY A 118 -18.23 9.55 -1.57
N ARG A 119 -17.93 9.99 -2.80
CA ARG A 119 -17.58 9.10 -3.92
C ARG A 119 -16.17 8.55 -3.81
N LEU A 120 -15.24 9.35 -3.30
CA LEU A 120 -13.85 8.96 -3.03
C LEU A 120 -13.80 7.84 -1.98
N ALA A 121 -14.44 8.06 -0.84
CA ALA A 121 -14.54 7.09 0.24
C ALA A 121 -15.23 5.80 -0.23
N SER A 122 -16.31 5.89 -1.01
CA SER A 122 -17.00 4.70 -1.54
C SER A 122 -16.12 3.86 -2.46
N ALA A 123 -15.23 4.49 -3.23
CA ALA A 123 -14.28 3.78 -4.10
C ALA A 123 -13.20 3.08 -3.28
N ALA A 124 -12.58 3.81 -2.34
CA ALA A 124 -11.59 3.26 -1.41
C ALA A 124 -12.16 2.10 -0.59
N GLY A 125 -13.36 2.24 -0.03
CA GLY A 125 -14.02 1.17 0.74
C GLY A 125 -14.21 -0.11 -0.07
N ARG A 126 -14.61 -0.02 -1.35
CA ARG A 126 -14.70 -1.20 -2.22
C ARG A 126 -13.34 -1.79 -2.59
N ILE A 127 -12.32 -0.94 -2.76
CA ILE A 127 -10.99 -1.36 -3.16
C ILE A 127 -10.28 -2.08 -2.03
N PHE A 128 -10.28 -1.48 -0.84
CA PHE A 128 -9.59 -1.99 0.35
C PHE A 128 -10.45 -2.91 1.21
N GLY A 129 -11.75 -3.01 0.92
CA GLY A 129 -12.69 -3.82 1.71
C GLY A 129 -13.00 -3.21 3.07
N LEU A 130 -13.04 -1.88 3.16
CA LEU A 130 -13.25 -1.14 4.41
C LEU A 130 -14.73 -0.91 4.67
N GLU A 131 -15.11 -1.03 5.93
CA GLU A 131 -16.41 -0.63 6.45
C GLU A 131 -16.35 0.84 6.87
N LEU A 132 -16.71 1.72 5.94
CA LEU A 132 -16.64 3.16 6.12
C LEU A 132 -17.99 3.77 6.57
N GLU A 133 -18.98 2.94 6.89
CA GLU A 133 -20.29 3.42 7.32
C GLU A 133 -20.20 4.12 8.69
N GLY A 134 -20.96 5.19 8.89
CA GLY A 134 -20.96 5.96 10.14
C GLY A 134 -19.74 6.86 10.40
N MET A 135 -18.65 6.73 9.63
CA MET A 135 -17.46 7.58 9.78
C MET A 135 -17.62 8.98 9.15
N SER A 136 -16.88 9.96 9.68
CA SER A 136 -16.77 11.29 9.04
C SER A 136 -16.08 11.20 7.67
N PRO A 137 -16.32 12.14 6.75
CA PRO A 137 -15.60 12.18 5.47
C PRO A 137 -14.07 12.16 5.64
N GLU A 138 -13.56 12.87 6.63
CA GLU A 138 -12.14 13.01 6.91
C GLU A 138 -11.53 11.68 7.40
N ASP A 139 -12.20 11.00 8.34
CA ASP A 139 -11.75 9.70 8.86
C ASP A 139 -11.74 8.63 7.75
N LYS A 140 -12.73 8.68 6.85
CA LYS A 140 -12.79 7.77 5.70
C LYS A 140 -11.59 7.92 4.77
N GLU A 141 -11.18 9.16 4.51
CA GLU A 141 -10.01 9.45 3.68
C GLU A 141 -8.72 8.99 4.37
N PHE A 142 -8.62 9.19 5.68
CA PHE A 142 -7.46 8.76 6.46
C PHE A 142 -7.32 7.23 6.52
N GLU A 143 -8.41 6.50 6.78
CA GLU A 143 -8.38 5.03 6.78
C GLU A 143 -8.11 4.44 5.39
N ALA A 144 -8.61 5.09 4.34
CA ALA A 144 -8.26 4.73 2.97
C ALA A 144 -6.76 4.95 2.69
N ALA A 145 -6.19 6.06 3.17
CA ALA A 145 -4.77 6.36 3.02
C ALA A 145 -3.89 5.36 3.78
N LYS A 146 -4.22 5.04 5.04
CA LYS A 146 -3.55 3.99 5.83
C LYS A 146 -3.57 2.64 5.10
N SER A 147 -4.74 2.25 4.61
CA SER A 147 -4.91 1.00 3.86
C SER A 147 -4.06 0.95 2.58
N PHE A 148 -3.93 2.08 1.88
CA PHE A 148 -3.05 2.20 0.72
C PHE A 148 -1.57 2.06 1.11
N VAL A 149 -1.12 2.74 2.18
CA VAL A 149 0.26 2.67 2.69
C VAL A 149 0.62 1.23 3.06
N ARG A 150 -0.25 0.55 3.82
CA ARG A 150 -0.07 -0.85 4.21
C ARG A 150 0.02 -1.77 2.99
N PHE A 151 -0.90 -1.60 2.03
CA PHE A 151 -0.87 -2.34 0.77
C PHE A 151 0.44 -2.13 -0.01
N ALA A 152 0.92 -0.90 -0.12
CA ALA A 152 2.14 -0.56 -0.82
C ALA A 152 3.39 -1.11 -0.13
N GLY A 153 3.48 -1.01 1.20
CA GLY A 153 4.55 -1.60 1.99
C GLY A 153 4.65 -3.10 1.76
N VAL A 154 3.53 -3.83 1.84
CA VAL A 154 3.50 -5.28 1.58
C VAL A 154 3.89 -5.60 0.13
N ALA A 155 3.51 -4.77 -0.84
CA ALA A 155 3.95 -4.94 -2.23
C ALA A 155 5.48 -4.79 -2.36
N VAL A 156 6.10 -3.83 -1.66
CA VAL A 156 7.56 -3.68 -1.61
C VAL A 156 8.23 -4.90 -0.98
N ARG A 157 7.74 -5.38 0.18
CA ARG A 157 8.24 -6.60 0.81
C ARG A 157 8.21 -7.79 -0.15
N ASN A 158 7.09 -7.99 -0.85
CA ASN A 158 6.94 -9.08 -1.81
C ASN A 158 7.93 -9.00 -2.99
N VAL A 159 8.28 -7.78 -3.44
CA VAL A 159 9.34 -7.57 -4.43
C VAL A 159 10.68 -8.06 -3.87
N LEU A 160 11.02 -7.67 -2.65
CA LEU A 160 12.32 -7.97 -2.01
C LEU A 160 12.47 -9.45 -1.62
N SER A 161 11.36 -10.16 -1.49
CA SER A 161 11.31 -11.62 -1.30
C SER A 161 11.36 -12.40 -2.63
N THR A 162 11.31 -11.73 -3.79
CA THR A 162 11.35 -12.39 -5.11
C THR A 162 12.81 -12.53 -5.60
N PRO A 163 13.19 -13.69 -6.20
CA PRO A 163 14.51 -13.86 -6.78
C PRO A 163 14.86 -12.83 -7.87
N ILE A 164 16.12 -12.38 -7.89
CA ILE A 164 16.64 -11.25 -8.70
C ILE A 164 16.61 -11.50 -10.22
N ALA A 165 16.53 -12.76 -10.68
CA ALA A 165 16.68 -13.12 -12.10
C ALA A 165 15.46 -12.81 -12.99
N ALA A 166 14.38 -12.23 -12.47
CA ALA A 166 13.15 -11.97 -13.20
C ALA A 166 13.06 -10.52 -13.74
N ALA A 167 12.32 -10.33 -14.83
CA ALA A 167 12.10 -9.01 -15.42
C ALA A 167 11.42 -8.04 -14.41
N PRO A 168 11.88 -6.78 -14.26
CA PRO A 168 11.40 -5.84 -13.24
C PRO A 168 9.88 -5.66 -13.21
N GLN A 169 9.25 -5.52 -14.39
CA GLN A 169 7.81 -5.33 -14.51
C GLN A 169 7.02 -6.57 -14.08
N ALA A 170 7.54 -7.77 -14.35
CA ALA A 170 6.91 -9.02 -13.94
C ALA A 170 6.98 -9.20 -12.41
N VAL A 171 8.12 -8.86 -11.81
CA VAL A 171 8.31 -8.89 -10.35
C VAL A 171 7.37 -7.92 -9.67
N ALA A 172 7.36 -6.64 -10.08
CA ALA A 172 6.49 -5.62 -9.51
C ALA A 172 5.00 -6.00 -9.62
N LYS A 173 4.57 -6.45 -10.81
CA LYS A 173 3.18 -6.88 -11.03
C LYS A 173 2.79 -8.06 -10.13
N LYS A 174 3.65 -9.08 -10.03
CA LYS A 174 3.39 -10.25 -9.18
C LYS A 174 3.27 -9.83 -7.72
N ALA A 175 4.18 -9.00 -7.24
CA ALA A 175 4.23 -8.52 -5.87
C ALA A 175 3.00 -7.70 -5.47
N VAL A 176 2.57 -6.76 -6.34
CA VAL A 176 1.34 -5.98 -6.16
C VAL A 176 0.11 -6.89 -6.16
N VAL A 177 0.01 -7.84 -7.09
CA VAL A 177 -1.12 -8.78 -7.12
C VAL A 177 -1.18 -9.62 -5.85
N GLN A 178 -0.05 -10.06 -5.33
CA GLN A 178 0.01 -10.80 -4.05
C GLN A 178 -0.46 -9.93 -2.88
N ALA A 179 0.01 -8.68 -2.78
CA ALA A 179 -0.43 -7.74 -1.74
C ALA A 179 -1.92 -7.42 -1.85
N ALA A 180 -2.42 -7.22 -3.07
CA ALA A 180 -3.80 -6.83 -3.33
C ALA A 180 -4.81 -7.90 -2.91
N ARG A 181 -4.44 -9.20 -2.91
CA ARG A 181 -5.34 -10.27 -2.49
C ARG A 181 -5.85 -10.09 -1.06
N ARG A 182 -5.01 -9.53 -0.19
CA ARG A 182 -5.32 -9.33 1.23
C ARG A 182 -5.71 -7.88 1.52
N HIS A 183 -4.93 -6.92 1.04
CA HIS A 183 -5.07 -5.52 1.46
C HIS A 183 -5.92 -4.68 0.52
N ALA A 184 -6.09 -5.09 -0.74
CA ALA A 184 -6.84 -4.31 -1.74
C ALA A 184 -7.62 -5.21 -2.71
N PRO A 185 -8.51 -6.10 -2.21
CA PRO A 185 -9.13 -7.15 -3.02
C PRO A 185 -10.00 -6.61 -4.15
N GLY A 186 -10.52 -5.39 -4.04
CA GLY A 186 -11.31 -4.74 -5.09
C GLY A 186 -10.49 -4.38 -6.33
N LEU A 187 -9.17 -4.14 -6.22
CA LEU A 187 -8.30 -3.91 -7.39
C LEU A 187 -8.26 -5.12 -8.33
N LEU A 188 -8.35 -6.32 -7.77
CA LEU A 188 -8.33 -7.57 -8.55
C LEU A 188 -9.66 -7.84 -9.25
N ARG A 189 -10.76 -7.33 -8.69
CA ARG A 189 -12.13 -7.46 -9.22
C ARG A 189 -12.38 -6.44 -10.32
N SER A 190 -11.77 -5.27 -10.23
CA SER A 190 -11.81 -4.22 -11.24
C SER A 190 -10.91 -4.53 -12.43
N ARG A 191 -11.06 -5.73 -13.03
CA ARG A 191 -10.60 -5.92 -14.41
C ARG A 191 -11.54 -5.07 -15.26
N PRO A 192 -11.08 -4.01 -15.97
CA PRO A 192 -11.89 -3.46 -17.03
C PRO A 192 -12.29 -4.64 -17.90
N SER A 193 -13.59 -4.89 -18.03
CA SER A 193 -14.06 -5.81 -19.05
C SER A 193 -13.45 -5.26 -20.33
N ALA A 194 -12.47 -5.97 -20.90
CA ALA A 194 -11.98 -5.62 -22.23
C ALA A 194 -13.25 -5.46 -23.07
N PRO A 195 -13.44 -4.35 -23.80
CA PRO A 195 -14.65 -4.14 -24.57
C PRO A 195 -14.88 -5.42 -25.35
N ARG A 196 -15.90 -6.18 -24.95
CA ARG A 196 -16.27 -7.37 -25.68
C ARG A 196 -16.72 -6.78 -27.00
N HIS A 197 -15.92 -6.96 -28.05
CA HIS A 197 -16.36 -6.70 -29.41
C HIS A 197 -17.53 -7.65 -29.63
N THR A 198 -18.72 -7.24 -29.22
CA THR A 198 -19.98 -7.97 -29.38
C THR A 198 -20.41 -7.78 -30.82
N GLY A 199 -19.64 -8.37 -31.74
CA GLY A 199 -20.13 -8.61 -33.08
C GLY A 199 -21.36 -9.51 -32.96
N ARG A 200 -22.50 -9.07 -33.46
CA ARG A 200 -23.68 -9.92 -33.52
C ARG A 200 -23.45 -10.90 -34.68
N TRP A 201 -23.25 -12.17 -34.35
CA TRP A 201 -23.05 -13.25 -35.30
C TRP A 201 -24.41 -13.72 -35.81
N TYR A 202 -24.65 -13.65 -37.12
CA TYR A 202 -25.81 -14.26 -37.74
C TYR A 202 -25.36 -15.22 -38.82
N ARG A 203 -25.97 -16.41 -38.82
CA ARG A 203 -25.74 -17.42 -39.84
C ARG A 203 -26.64 -17.15 -41.03
N ARG A 204 -26.05 -16.98 -42.22
CA ARG A 204 -26.79 -16.93 -43.49
C ARG A 204 -26.38 -18.13 -44.34
N GLY A 205 -27.19 -19.18 -44.29
CA GLY A 205 -26.89 -20.45 -44.97
C GLY A 205 -25.60 -21.10 -44.45
N ARG A 206 -24.59 -21.21 -45.32
CA ARG A 206 -23.29 -21.84 -44.99
C ARG A 206 -22.21 -20.85 -44.53
N SER A 207 -22.54 -19.57 -44.43
CA SER A 207 -21.59 -18.50 -44.07
C SER A 207 -21.97 -17.81 -42.77
N ILE A 208 -20.95 -17.42 -42.01
CA ILE A 208 -21.08 -16.65 -40.78
C ILE A 208 -20.66 -15.21 -41.09
N ILE A 209 -21.53 -14.24 -40.79
CA ILE A 209 -21.27 -12.81 -41.04
C ILE A 209 -21.04 -12.11 -39.70
N VAL A 210 -19.95 -11.37 -39.60
CA VAL A 210 -19.63 -10.49 -38.47
C VAL A 210 -19.97 -9.06 -38.87
N LYS A 211 -20.87 -8.42 -38.13
CA LYS A 211 -21.04 -6.97 -38.18
C LYS A 211 -20.18 -6.37 -37.06
N LEU A 212 -19.21 -5.54 -37.43
CA LEU A 212 -18.49 -4.64 -36.53
C LEU A 212 -19.33 -3.39 -36.28
#